data_AF-A0A952BEU5-F1
#
_entry.id   AF-A0A952BEU5-F1
#
_cell.length_a   1.000
_cell.length_b   1.000
_cell.length_c   1.000
_cell.angle_alpha   90.00
_cell.angle_beta   90.00
_cell.angle_gamma   90.00
#
_symmetry.space_group_name_H-M   'P 1'
#
loop_
_entity.id
_entity.type
_entity.pdbx_description
1 polymer ?
#
loop_
_entity_poly.entity_id
_entity_poly.type
_entity_poly.pdbx_seq_one_letter_code
_entity_poly.pdbx_strand_id
1 'polypeptide(L)'
;MKKKRIRFFLLLVILGVMACNLIYFPDTSGITYTPSKSNQVLNDGERISISFDFDVDHYSVEQIFKVKYMGSSVSGSLTWEGNTLHFTPEPSLIRGRKYQMECKGIVQDIQERDYNLNIFVPFYYLSNSETPPLVSSIAPGNGEKVPWDNPITIEFSKAIDTISFNTGFSLSPDTSHTINWNPSNTIVTITPQTYWENLTLYAISLSGKVKDTWGIPLNKEYETYFISEQTTQNPVVEQAVPAANDWAGGFPSGVGATLQNDTYYKDVIKIVFSLDMNKDKTSSAFTLTPDLVGQKIWYDSRTFIFIPDEGYEMGVEYTLDITSGAVDVYGNNVLNFTPIKFTAQIAVIDLQRIEIDPVDDGQILPPFSSDIATPITVLIANNYSYTFQFEFSQPFSTDPEKIQVLDNINVACVFPPAAGSPAREGYFWVGDTKLDLTYTGFTPKFGNQNYFYMIELKGGKNGIRNDKGGFLPADINQLLWTN
;
A
#
# COMPACT_ATOMS: atom_id res chain seq x y z
N MET A 1 19.92 -35.36 109.06
CA MET A 1 20.21 -35.28 107.61
C MET A 1 20.81 -33.92 107.27
N LYS A 2 22.13 -33.80 107.51
CA LYS A 2 23.02 -32.69 107.10
C LYS A 2 23.89 -33.25 105.94
N LYS A 3 24.39 -32.38 105.06
CA LYS A 3 25.21 -32.64 103.83
C LYS A 3 24.42 -32.79 102.51
N LYS A 4 23.95 -31.66 101.95
CA LYS A 4 23.83 -31.50 100.47
C LYS A 4 23.68 -30.07 99.95
N ARG A 5 23.69 -29.03 100.80
CA ARG A 5 23.46 -27.62 100.38
C ARG A 5 24.72 -26.73 100.22
N ILE A 6 25.93 -27.24 100.44
CA ILE A 6 27.15 -26.38 100.49
C ILE A 6 28.07 -26.54 99.26
N ARG A 7 27.86 -27.53 98.38
CA ARG A 7 28.67 -27.68 97.14
C ARG A 7 28.10 -26.99 95.89
N PHE A 8 26.87 -26.48 95.94
CA PHE A 8 26.25 -25.79 94.80
C PHE A 8 26.47 -24.27 94.83
N PHE A 9 26.79 -23.71 96.01
CA PHE A 9 26.96 -22.26 96.18
C PHE A 9 28.40 -21.78 95.96
N LEU A 10 29.40 -22.67 96.01
CA LEU A 10 30.81 -22.32 95.73
C LEU A 10 31.20 -22.47 94.25
N LEU A 11 30.43 -23.23 93.46
CA LEU A 11 30.64 -23.34 92.01
C LEU A 11 29.99 -22.16 91.24
N LEU A 12 28.97 -21.52 91.83
CA LEU A 12 28.28 -20.37 91.23
C LEU A 12 29.00 -19.04 91.46
N VAL A 13 29.86 -18.94 92.48
CA VAL A 13 30.60 -17.71 92.80
C VAL A 13 31.94 -17.62 92.04
N ILE A 14 32.44 -18.72 91.48
CA ILE A 14 33.61 -18.72 90.59
C ILE A 14 33.23 -18.49 89.11
N LEU A 15 31.98 -18.77 88.71
CA LEU A 15 31.46 -18.37 87.39
C LEU A 15 30.98 -16.91 87.32
N GLY A 16 30.75 -16.25 88.46
CA GLY A 16 30.19 -14.90 88.53
C GLY A 16 31.17 -13.76 88.25
N VAL A 17 32.48 -14.04 88.15
CA VAL A 17 33.52 -13.01 87.97
C VAL A 17 34.17 -13.01 86.57
N MET A 18 33.76 -13.92 85.67
CA MET A 18 34.16 -13.87 84.25
C MET A 18 33.05 -13.36 83.30
N ALA A 19 31.84 -13.11 83.82
CA ALA A 19 30.70 -12.73 82.99
C ALA A 19 30.64 -11.24 82.60
N CYS A 20 31.58 -10.41 83.06
CA CYS A 20 31.59 -8.96 82.78
C CYS A 20 32.41 -8.54 81.54
N ASN A 21 32.60 -9.41 80.55
CA ASN A 21 33.07 -9.03 79.21
C ASN A 21 32.17 -9.58 78.08
N LEU A 22 30.98 -10.12 78.39
CA LEU A 22 30.28 -11.05 77.50
C LEU A 22 29.40 -10.42 76.40
N ILE A 23 29.54 -9.11 76.13
CA ILE A 23 28.96 -8.47 74.95
C ILE A 23 29.98 -7.46 74.42
N TYR A 24 30.91 -7.95 73.60
CA TYR A 24 31.74 -7.09 72.77
C TYR A 24 30.87 -6.62 71.60
N PHE A 25 30.58 -5.32 71.54
CA PHE A 25 30.09 -4.70 70.32
C PHE A 25 31.33 -4.27 69.53
N PRO A 26 31.68 -4.97 68.45
CA PRO A 26 32.84 -4.60 67.66
C PRO A 26 32.63 -3.21 67.09
N ASP A 27 33.59 -2.32 67.33
CA ASP A 27 33.58 -0.99 66.74
C ASP A 27 33.93 -1.10 65.25
N THR A 28 33.00 -0.70 64.38
CA THR A 28 33.21 -0.67 62.93
C THR A 28 33.66 0.71 62.43
N SER A 29 33.89 1.68 63.32
CA SER A 29 34.25 3.06 62.98
C SER A 29 35.60 3.16 62.25
N GLY A 30 36.48 2.19 62.48
CA GLY A 30 37.78 2.04 61.83
C GLY A 30 37.75 1.46 60.42
N ILE A 31 36.58 1.04 59.93
CA ILE A 31 36.43 0.47 58.58
C ILE A 31 36.15 1.61 57.60
N THR A 32 37.06 1.81 56.66
CA THR A 32 36.91 2.78 55.57
C THR A 32 36.85 2.06 54.23
N TYR A 33 36.23 2.68 53.23
CA TYR A 33 36.04 2.05 51.93
C TYR A 33 35.90 3.09 50.83
N THR A 34 36.37 2.73 49.64
CA THR A 34 36.27 3.53 48.41
C THR A 34 35.52 2.70 47.39
N PRO A 35 34.41 3.18 46.81
CA PRO A 35 33.75 4.48 47.01
C PRO A 35 33.09 4.60 48.38
N SER A 36 33.16 5.77 49.01
CA SER A 36 32.67 6.03 50.38
C SER A 36 31.28 6.64 50.45
N LYS A 37 30.75 7.15 49.33
CA LYS A 37 29.44 7.81 49.25
C LYS A 37 28.54 7.14 48.22
N SER A 38 27.26 7.09 48.54
CA SER A 38 26.23 6.64 47.59
C SER A 38 26.25 7.52 46.33
N ASN A 39 26.28 6.88 45.17
CA ASN A 39 26.39 7.47 43.84
C ASN A 39 27.68 8.29 43.61
N GLN A 40 28.76 8.02 44.35
CA GLN A 40 30.07 8.60 44.07
C GLN A 40 30.52 8.26 42.64
N VAL A 41 31.16 9.22 41.97
CA VAL A 41 31.87 8.97 40.71
C VAL A 41 33.31 8.62 41.05
N LEU A 42 33.74 7.41 40.69
CA LEU A 42 35.14 6.99 40.75
C LEU A 42 35.87 7.52 39.52
N ASN A 43 36.92 8.30 39.75
CA ASN A 43 37.79 8.86 38.72
C ASN A 43 38.82 7.83 38.24
N ASP A 44 39.52 8.17 37.16
CA ASP A 44 40.61 7.33 36.66
C ASP A 44 41.73 7.22 37.71
N GLY A 45 42.18 5.99 37.96
CA GLY A 45 43.16 5.66 39.02
C GLY A 45 42.59 5.49 40.44
N GLU A 46 41.35 5.88 40.72
CA GLU A 46 40.71 5.57 42.02
C GLU A 46 40.34 4.08 42.07
N ARG A 47 40.79 3.39 43.13
CA ARG A 47 40.58 1.94 43.30
C ARG A 47 39.39 1.67 44.20
N ILE A 48 38.66 0.60 43.88
CA ILE A 48 37.64 0.06 44.78
C ILE A 48 38.37 -0.68 45.90
N SER A 49 38.11 -0.29 47.14
CA SER A 49 38.81 -0.87 48.29
C SER A 49 38.00 -0.84 49.58
N ILE A 50 38.38 -1.70 50.51
CA ILE A 50 37.94 -1.69 51.91
C ILE A 50 39.16 -1.86 52.81
N SER A 51 39.30 -1.01 53.83
CA SER A 51 40.42 -0.95 54.76
C SER A 51 39.93 -1.09 56.18
N PHE A 52 40.69 -1.82 56.99
CA PHE A 52 40.42 -2.07 58.40
C PHE A 52 41.57 -1.48 59.24
N ASP A 53 41.26 -0.80 60.34
CA ASP A 53 42.26 -0.28 61.28
C ASP A 53 42.74 -1.33 62.30
N PHE A 54 42.26 -2.56 62.17
CA PHE A 54 42.63 -3.74 62.93
C PHE A 54 43.04 -4.88 62.00
N ASP A 55 43.73 -5.88 62.56
CA ASP A 55 44.22 -7.06 61.84
C ASP A 55 43.07 -8.00 61.48
N VAL A 56 42.58 -7.91 60.25
CA VAL A 56 41.42 -8.65 59.74
C VAL A 56 41.82 -10.01 59.16
N ASP A 57 40.95 -11.02 59.29
CA ASP A 57 41.09 -12.26 58.53
C ASP A 57 40.71 -12.02 57.05
N HIS A 58 41.70 -12.08 56.17
CA HIS A 58 41.53 -11.76 54.75
C HIS A 58 40.49 -12.65 54.06
N TYR A 59 40.49 -13.95 54.36
CA TYR A 59 39.59 -14.90 53.71
C TYR A 59 38.12 -14.58 53.99
N SER A 60 37.79 -14.23 55.25
CA SER A 60 36.43 -13.83 55.64
C SER A 60 35.90 -12.64 54.83
N VAL A 61 36.75 -11.64 54.54
CA VAL A 61 36.37 -10.46 53.75
C VAL A 61 36.17 -10.84 52.28
N GLU A 62 37.07 -11.65 51.71
CA GLU A 62 36.99 -12.09 50.31
C GLU A 62 35.70 -12.87 50.01
N GLN A 63 35.17 -13.62 50.97
CA GLN A 63 33.91 -14.36 50.80
C GLN A 63 32.67 -13.45 50.63
N ILE A 64 32.71 -12.25 51.21
CA ILE A 64 31.54 -11.37 51.28
C ILE A 64 31.67 -10.09 50.44
N PHE A 65 32.89 -9.75 49.99
CA PHE A 65 33.16 -8.60 49.16
C PHE A 65 32.80 -8.88 47.69
N LYS A 66 31.91 -8.06 47.11
CA LYS A 66 31.47 -8.18 45.72
C LYS A 66 31.31 -6.81 45.08
N VAL A 67 31.67 -6.71 43.80
CA VAL A 67 31.24 -5.61 42.93
C VAL A 67 30.22 -6.16 41.95
N LYS A 68 29.10 -5.49 41.77
CA LYS A 68 27.99 -5.94 40.92
C LYS A 68 27.59 -4.89 39.87
N TYR A 69 27.13 -5.38 38.73
CA TYR A 69 26.46 -4.62 37.68
C TYR A 69 25.17 -5.32 37.30
N MET A 70 24.02 -4.62 37.39
CA MET A 70 22.69 -5.19 37.13
C MET A 70 22.41 -6.51 37.88
N GLY A 71 22.95 -6.66 39.08
CA GLY A 71 22.79 -7.85 39.93
C GLY A 71 23.83 -8.96 39.71
N SER A 72 24.54 -8.94 38.58
CA SER A 72 25.63 -9.88 38.28
C SER A 72 26.96 -9.41 38.87
N SER A 73 27.76 -10.34 39.36
CA SER A 73 29.12 -10.03 39.84
C SER A 73 30.00 -9.54 38.68
N VAL A 74 30.74 -8.48 38.92
CA VAL A 74 31.82 -8.01 38.04
C VAL A 74 33.04 -8.90 38.31
N SER A 75 33.59 -9.49 37.26
CA SER A 75 34.84 -10.26 37.35
C SER A 75 36.02 -9.33 37.67
N GLY A 76 36.99 -9.84 38.41
CA GLY A 76 38.17 -9.10 38.81
C GLY A 76 39.03 -9.85 39.81
N SER A 77 40.18 -9.30 40.12
CA SER A 77 41.12 -9.85 41.10
C SER A 77 41.05 -9.09 42.42
N LEU A 78 41.24 -9.82 43.51
CA LEU A 78 41.39 -9.29 44.86
C LEU A 78 42.87 -9.30 45.25
N THR A 79 43.37 -8.17 45.75
CA THR A 79 44.76 -8.02 46.20
C THR A 79 44.82 -7.28 47.52
N TRP A 80 45.66 -7.73 48.45
CA TRP A 80 45.83 -7.14 49.77
C TRP A 80 47.09 -6.28 49.88
N GLU A 81 46.97 -5.13 50.53
CA GLU A 81 48.08 -4.30 50.99
C GLU A 81 47.88 -3.99 52.48
N GLY A 82 48.60 -4.71 53.35
CA GLY A 82 48.32 -4.72 54.80
C GLY A 82 46.87 -5.16 55.07
N ASN A 83 46.13 -4.38 55.84
CA ASN A 83 44.71 -4.59 56.15
C ASN A 83 43.76 -3.91 55.16
N THR A 84 44.20 -3.64 53.92
CA THR A 84 43.37 -3.09 52.84
C THR A 84 43.21 -4.07 51.70
N LEU A 85 41.95 -4.40 51.37
CA LEU A 85 41.58 -5.16 50.19
C LEU A 85 41.32 -4.22 49.03
N HIS A 86 41.98 -4.45 47.90
CA HIS A 86 41.73 -3.78 46.63
C HIS A 86 41.08 -4.73 45.64
N PHE A 87 40.04 -4.27 44.96
CA PHE A 87 39.42 -4.97 43.85
C PHE A 87 39.80 -4.31 42.53
N THR A 88 40.38 -5.11 41.63
CA THR A 88 40.74 -4.70 40.27
C THR A 88 39.82 -5.40 39.27
N PRO A 89 38.87 -4.68 38.66
CA PRO A 89 37.92 -5.23 37.68
C PRO A 89 38.64 -5.76 36.43
N GLU A 90 38.23 -6.93 35.94
CA GLU A 90 38.71 -7.52 34.68
C GLU A 90 37.53 -8.10 33.89
N PRO A 91 37.13 -7.50 32.74
CA PRO A 91 37.69 -6.29 32.12
C PRO A 91 37.42 -5.01 32.95
N SER A 92 38.13 -3.93 32.61
CA SER A 92 37.95 -2.61 33.25
C SER A 92 36.49 -2.16 33.24
N LEU A 93 36.12 -1.38 34.26
CA LEU A 93 34.78 -0.79 34.36
C LEU A 93 34.50 0.11 33.15
N ILE A 94 33.22 0.22 32.83
CA ILE A 94 32.74 0.99 31.71
C ILE A 94 32.24 2.34 32.22
N ARG A 95 32.71 3.40 31.56
CA ARG A 95 32.31 4.79 31.83
C ARG A 95 30.78 4.90 31.86
N GLY A 96 30.25 5.68 32.80
CA GLY A 96 28.83 5.98 32.84
C GLY A 96 27.95 4.90 33.48
N ARG A 97 28.48 3.68 33.66
CA ARG A 97 27.72 2.61 34.30
C ARG A 97 27.65 2.82 35.80
N LYS A 98 26.47 2.49 36.35
CA LYS A 98 26.22 2.42 37.78
C LYS A 98 26.52 1.00 38.27
N TYR A 99 27.55 0.89 39.08
CA TYR A 99 27.96 -0.33 39.76
C TYR A 99 27.54 -0.30 41.23
N GLN A 100 27.71 -1.42 41.91
CA GLN A 100 27.43 -1.59 43.32
C GLN A 100 28.59 -2.31 43.99
N MET A 101 29.20 -1.69 45.00
CA MET A 101 30.08 -2.37 45.95
C MET A 101 29.25 -2.89 47.11
N GLU A 102 29.44 -4.16 47.44
CA GLU A 102 28.74 -4.85 48.52
C GLU A 102 29.76 -5.60 49.37
N CYS A 103 29.70 -5.38 50.69
CA CYS A 103 30.42 -6.17 51.67
C CYS A 103 29.43 -6.47 52.80
N LYS A 104 28.73 -7.61 52.66
CA LYS A 104 27.58 -7.97 53.48
C LYS A 104 27.74 -9.37 54.05
N GLY A 105 27.92 -9.46 55.36
CA GLY A 105 28.15 -10.72 56.06
C GLY A 105 29.04 -10.52 57.28
N ILE A 106 29.56 -11.62 57.80
CA ILE A 106 30.44 -11.63 58.98
C ILE A 106 31.89 -11.63 58.48
N VAL A 107 32.70 -10.71 58.97
CA VAL A 107 34.17 -10.75 58.87
C VAL A 107 34.76 -11.02 60.24
N GLN A 108 35.90 -11.69 60.29
CA GLN A 108 36.61 -11.98 61.54
C GLN A 108 37.91 -11.20 61.60
N ASP A 109 38.37 -10.90 62.81
CA ASP A 109 39.76 -10.51 62.99
C ASP A 109 40.64 -11.72 63.32
N ILE A 110 41.95 -11.51 63.42
CA ILE A 110 42.91 -12.58 63.76
C ILE A 110 42.73 -13.14 65.20
N GLN A 111 41.88 -12.51 66.02
CA GLN A 111 41.49 -13.00 67.35
C GLN A 111 40.11 -13.68 67.34
N GLU A 112 39.58 -14.00 66.15
CA GLU A 112 38.29 -14.66 65.92
C GLU A 112 37.08 -13.87 66.47
N ARG A 113 37.19 -12.53 66.56
CA ARG A 113 36.05 -11.66 66.89
C ARG A 113 35.24 -11.38 65.62
N ASP A 114 33.94 -11.61 65.70
CA ASP A 114 33.01 -11.41 64.57
C ASP A 114 32.59 -9.94 64.43
N TYR A 115 32.66 -9.41 63.21
CA TYR A 115 32.17 -8.10 62.81
C TYR A 115 31.10 -8.28 61.72
N ASN A 116 29.87 -7.85 61.99
CA ASN A 116 28.77 -7.94 61.02
C ASN A 116 28.74 -6.70 60.13
N LEU A 117 29.14 -6.85 58.88
CA LEU A 117 29.15 -5.78 57.88
C LEU A 117 27.86 -5.81 57.05
N ASN A 118 27.34 -4.61 56.77
CA ASN A 118 26.23 -4.39 55.85
C ASN A 118 26.54 -3.16 54.98
N ILE A 119 27.63 -3.24 54.23
CA ILE A 119 28.10 -2.15 53.36
C ILE A 119 27.45 -2.34 51.98
N PHE A 120 26.75 -1.29 51.54
CA PHE A 120 26.12 -1.21 50.23
C PHE A 120 26.38 0.18 49.66
N VAL A 121 27.23 0.27 48.64
CA VAL A 121 27.59 1.54 48.03
C VAL A 121 27.39 1.48 46.52
N PRO A 122 26.30 2.07 45.99
CA PRO A 122 26.19 2.28 44.56
C PRO A 122 27.17 3.38 44.13
N PHE A 123 27.79 3.23 42.97
CA PHE A 123 28.75 4.21 42.44
C PHE A 123 28.74 4.23 40.91
N TYR A 124 29.26 5.31 40.34
CA TYR A 124 29.48 5.45 38.91
C TYR A 124 30.98 5.40 38.60
N TYR A 125 31.34 4.92 37.42
CA TYR A 125 32.72 4.99 36.94
C TYR A 125 32.88 6.12 35.90
N LEU A 126 33.82 7.04 36.13
CA LEU A 126 34.19 8.20 35.32
C LEU A 126 33.11 9.27 35.03
N SER A 127 31.83 8.93 35.02
CA SER A 127 30.73 9.88 34.81
C SER A 127 29.42 9.35 35.38
N ASN A 128 28.60 10.24 35.95
CA ASN A 128 27.21 9.99 36.34
C ASN A 128 26.19 10.75 35.47
N SER A 129 26.64 11.57 34.51
CA SER A 129 25.79 12.28 33.56
C SER A 129 25.66 11.53 32.23
N GLU A 130 26.72 10.83 31.82
CA GLU A 130 26.77 10.05 30.59
C GLU A 130 26.33 8.62 30.88
N THR A 131 25.05 8.31 30.72
CA THR A 131 24.53 6.95 30.93
C THR A 131 24.73 6.06 29.70
N PRO A 132 24.71 4.72 29.83
CA PRO A 132 24.66 3.83 28.67
C PRO A 132 23.45 4.12 27.77
N PRO A 133 23.58 3.99 26.44
CA PRO A 133 22.42 4.00 25.55
C PRO A 133 21.49 2.82 25.86
N LEU A 134 20.19 3.06 25.72
CA LEU A 134 19.13 2.06 25.85
C LEU A 134 18.48 1.84 24.49
N VAL A 135 18.02 0.62 24.24
CA VAL A 135 17.11 0.35 23.13
C VAL A 135 15.69 0.65 23.61
N SER A 136 15.09 1.69 23.02
CA SER A 136 13.74 2.14 23.34
C SER A 136 12.68 1.24 22.70
N SER A 137 12.89 0.84 21.44
CA SER A 137 11.98 -0.05 20.72
C SER A 137 12.72 -0.82 19.62
N ILE A 138 12.21 -2.02 19.30
CA ILE A 138 12.56 -2.79 18.11
C ILE A 138 11.25 -3.21 17.44
N ALA A 139 11.12 -2.92 16.15
CA ALA A 139 10.05 -3.39 15.29
C ALA A 139 10.68 -4.14 14.09
N PRO A 140 10.17 -5.31 13.69
CA PRO A 140 9.09 -6.06 14.31
C PRO A 140 9.40 -6.50 15.75
N GLY A 141 8.35 -6.69 16.55
CA GLY A 141 8.44 -7.19 17.91
C GLY A 141 8.83 -8.66 17.96
N ASN A 142 9.21 -9.13 19.14
CA ASN A 142 9.68 -10.50 19.33
C ASN A 142 8.60 -11.56 18.99
N GLY A 143 8.89 -12.40 18.01
CA GLY A 143 7.99 -13.43 17.48
C GLY A 143 6.91 -12.91 16.53
N GLU A 144 6.96 -11.63 16.14
CA GLU A 144 5.96 -11.03 15.25
C GLU A 144 6.08 -11.59 13.84
N LYS A 145 4.93 -11.81 13.19
CA LYS A 145 4.84 -12.17 11.77
C LYS A 145 4.59 -10.91 10.98
N VAL A 146 5.43 -10.64 9.99
CA VAL A 146 5.34 -9.42 9.18
C VAL A 146 5.43 -9.74 7.68
N PRO A 147 4.89 -8.87 6.83
CA PRO A 147 5.15 -8.93 5.39
C PRO A 147 6.65 -9.00 5.10
N TRP A 148 7.02 -9.80 4.10
CA TRP A 148 8.40 -9.97 3.63
C TRP A 148 9.12 -8.72 3.11
N ASP A 149 8.46 -7.58 2.96
CA ASP A 149 9.04 -6.27 2.63
C ASP A 149 9.12 -5.34 3.85
N ASN A 150 8.63 -5.79 5.02
CA ASN A 150 8.54 -4.96 6.21
C ASN A 150 9.93 -4.60 6.76
N PRO A 151 10.30 -3.31 6.86
CA PRO A 151 11.60 -2.92 7.37
C PRO A 151 11.75 -3.20 8.87
N ILE A 152 12.99 -3.44 9.31
CA ILE A 152 13.34 -3.50 10.73
C ILE A 152 13.68 -2.09 11.19
N THR A 153 13.14 -1.64 12.32
CA THR A 153 13.43 -0.34 12.92
C THR A 153 13.85 -0.52 14.37
N ILE A 154 14.97 0.11 14.74
CA ILE A 154 15.50 0.09 16.10
C ILE A 154 15.65 1.54 16.56
N GLU A 155 15.03 1.86 17.69
CA GLU A 155 15.10 3.18 18.32
C GLU A 155 15.95 3.12 19.59
N PHE A 156 16.84 4.10 19.73
CA PHE A 156 17.73 4.24 20.88
C PHE A 156 17.39 5.49 21.68
N SER A 157 17.70 5.46 22.98
CA SER A 157 17.48 6.60 23.88
C SER A 157 18.40 7.79 23.61
N LYS A 158 19.46 7.62 22.81
CA LYS A 158 20.47 8.63 22.45
C LYS A 158 21.21 8.23 21.18
N ALA A 159 21.99 9.16 20.64
CA ALA A 159 22.75 8.95 19.40
C ALA A 159 23.75 7.80 19.51
N ILE A 160 23.76 6.93 18.50
CA ILE A 160 24.66 5.77 18.37
C ILE A 160 25.77 6.07 17.37
N ASP A 161 26.97 5.55 17.65
CA ASP A 161 28.06 5.54 16.67
C ASP A 161 27.77 4.48 15.60
N THR A 162 27.56 4.92 14.36
CA THR A 162 27.07 4.07 13.27
C THR A 162 28.07 2.99 12.85
N ILE A 163 29.36 3.24 13.04
CA ILE A 163 30.42 2.25 12.79
C ILE A 163 30.34 1.13 13.83
N SER A 164 30.22 1.48 15.11
CA SER A 164 30.06 0.53 16.20
C SER A 164 28.79 -0.32 16.04
N PHE A 165 27.69 0.28 15.57
CA PHE A 165 26.46 -0.43 15.27
C PHE A 165 26.70 -1.52 14.22
N ASN A 166 27.32 -1.19 13.09
CA ASN A 166 27.60 -2.17 12.03
C ASN A 166 28.49 -3.33 12.50
N THR A 167 29.36 -3.11 13.50
CA THR A 167 30.17 -4.19 14.09
C THR A 167 29.45 -5.01 15.16
N GLY A 168 28.38 -4.46 15.73
CA GLY A 168 27.67 -5.04 16.86
C GLY A 168 26.29 -5.60 16.52
N PHE A 169 25.73 -5.23 15.37
CA PHE A 169 24.50 -5.73 14.80
C PHE A 169 24.75 -6.99 13.97
N SER A 170 23.86 -7.97 14.11
CA SER A 170 23.80 -9.12 13.22
C SER A 170 22.35 -9.50 12.92
N LEU A 171 22.12 -9.95 11.69
CA LEU A 171 20.86 -10.50 11.21
C LEU A 171 21.11 -11.93 10.72
N SER A 172 20.26 -12.88 11.12
CA SER A 172 20.37 -14.28 10.70
C SER A 172 18.99 -14.81 10.27
N PRO A 173 18.81 -15.31 9.03
CA PRO A 173 19.82 -15.40 7.97
C PRO A 173 20.29 -14.03 7.49
N ASP A 174 21.50 -13.97 6.93
CA ASP A 174 22.05 -12.75 6.36
C ASP A 174 21.46 -12.51 4.97
N THR A 175 20.35 -11.76 4.95
CA THR A 175 19.68 -11.37 3.70
C THR A 175 20.10 -9.97 3.30
N SER A 176 20.36 -9.75 2.01
CA SER A 176 20.86 -8.46 1.50
C SER A 176 19.95 -7.30 1.88
N HIS A 177 20.52 -6.30 2.57
CA HIS A 177 19.77 -5.19 3.14
C HIS A 177 20.55 -3.87 3.06
N THR A 178 19.84 -2.77 3.32
CA THR A 178 20.41 -1.43 3.48
C THR A 178 20.15 -0.93 4.89
N ILE A 179 21.09 -0.17 5.45
CA ILE A 179 20.99 0.40 6.79
C ILE A 179 20.97 1.92 6.65
N ASN A 180 19.88 2.54 7.08
CA ASN A 180 19.69 3.97 7.01
C ASN A 180 19.44 4.55 8.41
N TRP A 181 20.14 5.62 8.73
CA TRP A 181 20.00 6.33 10.00
C TRP A 181 19.22 7.62 9.82
N ASN A 182 18.44 7.99 10.84
CA ASN A 182 17.91 9.34 10.92
C ASN A 182 19.03 10.36 11.23
N PRO A 183 18.81 11.67 10.99
CA PRO A 183 19.86 12.68 11.17
C PRO A 183 20.44 12.79 12.59
N SER A 184 19.70 12.35 13.61
CA SER A 184 20.16 12.34 15.01
C SER A 184 20.86 11.04 15.43
N ASN A 185 20.99 10.06 14.54
CA ASN A 185 21.53 8.72 14.81
C ASN A 185 20.85 8.02 16.01
N THR A 186 19.56 8.28 16.23
CA THR A 186 18.76 7.66 17.29
C THR A 186 17.82 6.58 16.77
N ILE A 187 17.55 6.57 15.46
CA ILE A 187 16.70 5.57 14.81
C ILE A 187 17.46 5.02 13.61
N VAL A 188 17.55 3.70 13.54
CA VAL A 188 18.07 2.97 12.38
C VAL A 188 16.96 2.14 11.76
N THR A 189 16.88 2.21 10.43
CA THR A 189 15.96 1.44 9.61
C THR A 189 16.77 0.53 8.70
N ILE A 190 16.53 -0.77 8.81
CA ILE A 190 17.13 -1.82 7.99
C ILE A 190 16.07 -2.34 7.01
N THR A 191 16.30 -2.13 5.72
CA THR A 191 15.34 -2.46 4.65
C THR A 191 15.92 -3.55 3.76
N PRO A 192 15.17 -4.63 3.43
CA PRO A 192 15.65 -5.63 2.48
C PRO A 192 15.85 -4.99 1.10
N GLN A 193 16.89 -5.39 0.36
CA GLN A 193 17.11 -4.84 -0.98
C GLN A 193 16.03 -5.27 -1.99
N THR A 194 15.43 -6.43 -1.77
CA THR A 194 14.33 -6.94 -2.59
C THR A 194 13.20 -7.39 -1.68
N TYR A 195 13.37 -8.53 -0.99
CA TYR A 195 12.47 -9.02 0.05
C TYR A 195 13.29 -9.81 1.09
N TRP A 196 12.77 -9.91 2.29
CA TRP A 196 13.11 -10.97 3.23
C TRP A 196 12.70 -12.33 2.66
N GLU A 197 13.40 -13.38 3.08
CA GLU A 197 13.06 -14.75 2.72
C GLU A 197 11.67 -15.11 3.28
N ASN A 198 10.85 -15.74 2.45
CA ASN A 198 9.49 -16.10 2.82
C ASN A 198 9.48 -17.24 3.87
N LEU A 199 8.52 -17.21 4.79
CA LEU A 199 8.33 -18.17 5.88
C LEU A 199 9.61 -18.40 6.70
N THR A 200 10.41 -17.35 6.87
CA THR A 200 11.74 -17.44 7.48
C THR A 200 11.79 -16.72 8.82
N LEU A 201 12.31 -17.42 9.83
CA LEU A 201 12.57 -16.86 11.15
C LEU A 201 13.91 -16.10 11.12
N TYR A 202 13.83 -14.78 11.26
CA TYR A 202 14.99 -13.92 11.39
C TYR A 202 15.32 -13.65 12.86
N ALA A 203 16.59 -13.76 13.21
CA ALA A 203 17.13 -13.34 14.49
C ALA A 203 17.90 -12.03 14.33
N ILE A 204 17.55 -11.03 15.13
CA ILE A 204 18.24 -9.75 15.25
C ILE A 204 19.03 -9.76 16.56
N SER A 205 20.33 -9.51 16.48
CA SER A 205 21.17 -9.41 17.67
C SER A 205 21.93 -8.09 17.72
N LEU A 206 21.97 -7.47 18.91
CA LEU A 206 22.80 -6.32 19.24
C LEU A 206 23.73 -6.70 20.38
N SER A 207 25.02 -6.83 20.08
CA SER A 207 26.05 -7.18 21.07
C SER A 207 26.54 -5.96 21.87
N GLY A 208 27.34 -6.22 22.92
CA GLY A 208 28.02 -5.17 23.69
C GLY A 208 29.02 -4.30 22.92
N LYS A 209 29.21 -4.53 21.61
CA LYS A 209 30.05 -3.70 20.73
C LYS A 209 29.35 -2.42 20.27
N VAL A 210 28.02 -2.39 20.27
CA VAL A 210 27.24 -1.19 19.91
C VAL A 210 27.42 -0.13 20.99
N LYS A 211 27.84 1.07 20.59
CA LYS A 211 28.22 2.17 21.49
C LYS A 211 27.56 3.49 21.09
N ASP A 212 27.40 4.38 22.06
CA ASP A 212 27.07 5.77 21.77
C ASP A 212 28.27 6.55 21.20
N THR A 213 28.05 7.82 20.86
CA THR A 213 29.08 8.73 20.32
C THR A 213 30.23 9.02 21.29
N TRP A 214 30.09 8.68 22.57
CA TRP A 214 31.12 8.80 23.60
C TRP A 214 31.86 7.47 23.87
N GLY A 215 31.53 6.41 23.10
CA GLY A 215 32.12 5.10 23.23
C GLY A 215 31.53 4.24 24.36
N ILE A 216 30.41 4.65 24.97
CA ILE A 216 29.74 3.90 26.03
C ILE A 216 28.88 2.80 25.39
N PRO A 217 29.12 1.52 25.71
CA PRO A 217 28.36 0.41 25.13
C PRO A 217 26.94 0.35 25.69
N LEU A 218 26.05 -0.36 24.98
CA LEU A 218 24.70 -0.69 25.45
C LEU A 218 24.71 -1.22 26.90
N ASN A 219 23.61 -0.97 27.62
CA ASN A 219 23.46 -1.46 28.99
C ASN A 219 23.41 -3.00 29.09
N LYS A 220 22.86 -3.65 28.06
CA LYS A 220 22.77 -5.11 27.90
C LYS A 220 22.77 -5.45 26.41
N GLU A 221 23.01 -6.71 26.10
CA GLU A 221 22.82 -7.25 24.75
C GLU A 221 21.33 -7.48 24.49
N TYR A 222 20.93 -7.41 23.22
CA TYR A 222 19.56 -7.64 22.79
C TYR A 222 19.53 -8.73 21.74
N GLU A 223 18.56 -9.62 21.87
CA GLU A 223 18.24 -10.64 20.87
C GLU A 223 16.72 -10.69 20.73
N THR A 224 16.23 -10.60 19.50
CA THR A 224 14.81 -10.67 19.18
C THR A 224 14.62 -11.39 17.86
N TYR A 225 13.40 -11.90 17.63
CA TYR A 225 13.08 -12.70 16.47
C TYR A 225 11.86 -12.15 15.75
N PHE A 226 11.77 -12.32 14.43
CA PHE A 226 10.55 -12.09 13.67
C PHE A 226 10.42 -13.12 12.55
N ILE A 227 9.20 -13.33 12.05
CA ILE A 227 8.93 -14.23 10.93
C ILE A 227 8.50 -13.38 9.74
N SER A 228 9.26 -13.48 8.65
CA SER A 228 8.87 -12.89 7.36
C SER A 228 7.92 -13.84 6.65
N GLU A 229 6.74 -13.36 6.25
CA GLU A 229 5.77 -14.11 5.46
C GLU A 229 5.30 -13.27 4.28
N GLN A 230 5.21 -13.89 3.10
CA GLN A 230 4.47 -13.31 1.98
C GLN A 230 3.02 -13.11 2.42
N THR A 231 2.46 -11.93 2.18
CA THR A 231 1.03 -11.71 2.47
C THR A 231 0.20 -12.74 1.71
N THR A 232 -0.68 -13.44 2.41
CA THR A 232 -1.57 -14.45 1.81
C THR A 232 -2.91 -13.88 1.40
N GLN A 233 -3.10 -12.56 1.52
CA GLN A 233 -4.34 -11.93 1.10
C GLN A 233 -4.35 -11.82 -0.44
N ASN A 234 -5.23 -12.58 -1.08
CA ASN A 234 -5.44 -12.44 -2.51
C ASN A 234 -6.18 -11.12 -2.83
N PRO A 235 -5.78 -10.40 -3.89
CA PRO A 235 -6.56 -9.28 -4.38
C PRO A 235 -7.94 -9.75 -4.86
N VAL A 236 -8.94 -8.90 -4.67
CA VAL A 236 -10.27 -9.05 -5.27
C VAL A 236 -10.61 -7.80 -6.07
N VAL A 237 -11.48 -7.96 -7.08
CA VAL A 237 -12.08 -6.81 -7.76
C VAL A 237 -13.20 -6.27 -6.88
N GLU A 238 -13.00 -5.10 -6.28
CA GLU A 238 -14.00 -4.41 -5.46
C GLU A 238 -15.06 -3.76 -6.32
N GLN A 239 -14.66 -3.26 -7.49
CA GLN A 239 -15.53 -2.55 -8.40
C GLN A 239 -15.11 -2.76 -9.85
N ALA A 240 -16.08 -3.00 -10.73
CA ALA A 240 -15.93 -2.95 -12.19
C ALA A 240 -17.15 -2.24 -12.78
N VAL A 241 -16.98 -0.98 -13.19
CA VAL A 241 -18.08 -0.08 -13.56
C VAL A 241 -17.77 0.74 -14.81
N PRO A 242 -18.79 1.23 -15.52
CA PRO A 242 -18.60 2.26 -16.52
C PRO A 242 -18.25 3.59 -15.84
N ALA A 243 -17.42 4.39 -16.50
CA ALA A 243 -17.08 5.73 -16.05
C ALA A 243 -16.89 6.68 -17.24
N ALA A 244 -17.05 7.98 -17.00
CA ALA A 244 -16.76 8.98 -18.01
C ALA A 244 -15.26 9.02 -18.32
N ASN A 245 -14.90 9.20 -19.59
CA ASN A 245 -13.51 9.39 -20.02
C ASN A 245 -12.98 10.79 -19.64
N ASP A 246 -12.79 11.02 -18.34
CA ASP A 246 -12.31 12.28 -17.78
C ASP A 246 -11.13 12.02 -16.82
N TRP A 247 -9.91 12.18 -17.34
CA TRP A 247 -8.69 12.03 -16.56
C TRP A 247 -8.60 13.05 -15.42
N ALA A 248 -8.98 14.31 -15.67
CA ALA A 248 -8.89 15.38 -14.68
C ALA A 248 -9.91 15.20 -13.54
N GLY A 249 -11.08 14.64 -13.86
CA GLY A 249 -12.12 14.26 -12.90
C GLY A 249 -11.92 12.89 -12.24
N GLY A 250 -10.85 12.15 -12.55
CA GLY A 250 -10.55 10.86 -11.92
C GLY A 250 -11.50 9.73 -12.34
N PHE A 251 -12.03 9.79 -13.56
CA PHE A 251 -12.98 8.82 -14.13
C PHE A 251 -14.22 8.63 -13.23
N PRO A 252 -15.11 9.63 -13.15
CA PRO A 252 -16.29 9.55 -12.32
C PRO A 252 -17.27 8.50 -12.86
N SER A 253 -17.88 7.76 -11.94
CA SER A 253 -18.92 6.76 -12.23
C SER A 253 -20.20 7.12 -11.48
N GLY A 254 -21.36 6.77 -12.05
CA GLY A 254 -22.65 6.96 -11.41
C GLY A 254 -22.78 6.14 -10.12
N VAL A 255 -23.50 6.66 -9.13
CA VAL A 255 -23.75 5.93 -7.88
C VAL A 255 -24.59 4.68 -8.21
N GLY A 256 -24.03 3.50 -7.93
CA GLY A 256 -24.68 2.23 -8.23
C GLY A 256 -24.67 1.84 -9.72
N ALA A 257 -23.89 2.53 -10.55
CA ALA A 257 -23.76 2.20 -11.96
C ALA A 257 -23.16 0.80 -12.15
N THR A 258 -23.65 0.10 -13.16
CA THR A 258 -23.22 -1.25 -13.52
C THR A 258 -22.91 -1.31 -15.00
N LEU A 259 -21.95 -2.16 -15.42
CA LEU A 259 -21.62 -2.29 -16.84
C LEU A 259 -22.84 -2.74 -17.67
N GLN A 260 -23.71 -3.55 -17.08
CA GLN A 260 -24.90 -4.08 -17.72
C GLN A 260 -25.94 -3.02 -18.07
N ASN A 261 -26.06 -1.98 -17.25
CA ASN A 261 -27.18 -1.03 -17.34
C ASN A 261 -26.75 0.41 -17.61
N ASP A 262 -25.47 0.73 -17.50
CA ASP A 262 -25.02 2.14 -17.48
C ASP A 262 -23.79 2.38 -18.36
N THR A 263 -23.47 1.46 -19.27
CA THR A 263 -22.38 1.64 -20.24
C THR A 263 -22.87 2.30 -21.51
N TYR A 264 -22.31 3.45 -21.86
CA TYR A 264 -22.56 4.18 -23.11
C TYR A 264 -21.39 4.08 -24.10
N TYR A 265 -21.60 4.56 -25.34
CA TYR A 265 -20.71 4.38 -26.50
C TYR A 265 -19.20 4.53 -26.22
N LYS A 266 -18.77 5.53 -25.46
CA LYS A 266 -17.35 5.83 -25.18
C LYS A 266 -16.99 5.81 -23.70
N ASP A 267 -17.81 5.17 -22.88
CA ASP A 267 -17.49 5.02 -21.47
C ASP A 267 -16.25 4.13 -21.30
N VAL A 268 -15.41 4.51 -20.33
CA VAL A 268 -14.27 3.69 -19.93
C VAL A 268 -14.74 2.60 -18.97
N ILE A 269 -14.02 1.49 -18.93
CA ILE A 269 -14.20 0.48 -17.88
C ILE A 269 -13.22 0.81 -16.75
N LYS A 270 -13.75 1.16 -15.58
CA LYS A 270 -12.98 1.41 -14.37
C LYS A 270 -13.05 0.19 -13.45
N ILE A 271 -11.88 -0.37 -13.14
CA ILE A 271 -11.72 -1.52 -12.26
C ILE A 271 -10.89 -1.13 -11.05
N VAL A 272 -11.42 -1.36 -9.86
CA VAL A 272 -10.75 -1.08 -8.58
C VAL A 272 -10.48 -2.40 -7.87
N PHE A 273 -9.23 -2.61 -7.49
CA PHE A 273 -8.77 -3.78 -6.74
C PHE A 273 -8.59 -3.48 -5.25
N SER A 274 -8.73 -4.51 -4.41
CA SER A 274 -8.59 -4.38 -2.96
C SER A 274 -7.15 -4.12 -2.49
N LEU A 275 -6.16 -4.46 -3.31
CA LEU A 275 -4.73 -4.37 -3.01
C LEU A 275 -3.95 -3.74 -4.18
N ASP A 276 -2.73 -3.30 -3.90
CA ASP A 276 -1.81 -2.78 -4.92
C ASP A 276 -1.44 -3.86 -5.93
N MET A 277 -1.63 -3.57 -7.22
CA MET A 277 -1.52 -4.55 -8.29
C MET A 277 -0.20 -4.48 -9.04
N ASN A 278 0.26 -5.63 -9.54
CA ASN A 278 1.29 -5.65 -10.57
C ASN A 278 0.66 -5.17 -11.88
N LYS A 279 1.04 -3.96 -12.31
CA LYS A 279 0.41 -3.25 -13.41
C LYS A 279 0.50 -4.02 -14.73
N ASP A 280 1.68 -4.53 -15.07
CA ASP A 280 1.91 -5.20 -16.36
C ASP A 280 1.15 -6.51 -16.45
N LYS A 281 1.34 -7.39 -15.44
CA LYS A 281 0.67 -8.69 -15.40
C LYS A 281 -0.85 -8.55 -15.39
N THR A 282 -1.37 -7.61 -14.60
CA THR A 282 -2.82 -7.38 -14.51
C THR A 282 -3.39 -6.80 -15.79
N SER A 283 -2.67 -5.92 -16.49
CA SER A 283 -3.09 -5.39 -17.79
C SER A 283 -3.15 -6.46 -18.87
N SER A 284 -2.23 -7.44 -18.84
CA SER A 284 -2.25 -8.62 -19.72
C SER A 284 -3.38 -9.60 -19.37
N ALA A 285 -3.79 -9.65 -18.11
CA ALA A 285 -4.86 -10.53 -17.65
C ALA A 285 -6.28 -10.00 -17.93
N PHE A 286 -6.41 -8.70 -18.23
CA PHE A 286 -7.66 -8.09 -18.70
C PHE A 286 -8.01 -8.56 -20.11
N THR A 287 -9.24 -9.04 -20.27
CA THR A 287 -9.80 -9.47 -21.56
C THR A 287 -11.21 -8.92 -21.75
N LEU A 288 -11.54 -8.62 -23.00
CA LEU A 288 -12.88 -8.24 -23.42
C LEU A 288 -13.20 -9.05 -24.68
N THR A 289 -14.32 -9.76 -24.69
CA THR A 289 -14.74 -10.61 -25.83
C THR A 289 -16.12 -10.18 -26.34
N PRO A 290 -16.31 -9.84 -27.62
CA PRO A 290 -15.29 -9.77 -28.67
C PRO A 290 -14.23 -8.70 -28.38
N ASP A 291 -13.05 -8.88 -29.00
CA ASP A 291 -11.93 -7.96 -28.81
C ASP A 291 -12.31 -6.54 -29.23
N LEU A 292 -12.00 -5.57 -28.37
CA LEU A 292 -12.16 -4.15 -28.65
C LEU A 292 -10.81 -3.46 -28.50
N VAL A 293 -10.41 -2.70 -29.51
CA VAL A 293 -9.16 -1.93 -29.47
C VAL A 293 -9.33 -0.77 -28.49
N GLY A 294 -8.35 -0.61 -27.61
CA GLY A 294 -8.37 0.43 -26.59
C GLY A 294 -7.09 0.47 -25.77
N GLN A 295 -6.93 1.58 -25.04
CA GLN A 295 -5.81 1.82 -24.15
C GLN A 295 -6.06 1.20 -22.77
N LYS A 296 -5.00 0.64 -22.19
CA LYS A 296 -4.99 0.11 -20.84
C LYS A 296 -4.07 0.99 -19.99
N ILE A 297 -4.61 1.68 -18.99
CA ILE A 297 -3.86 2.60 -18.16
C ILE A 297 -4.14 2.37 -16.67
N TRP A 298 -3.23 2.85 -15.83
CA TRP A 298 -3.35 2.80 -14.38
C TRP A 298 -3.48 4.22 -13.83
N TYR A 299 -4.59 4.48 -13.15
CA TYR A 299 -4.81 5.76 -12.48
C TYR A 299 -4.00 5.86 -11.18
N ASP A 300 -3.92 4.76 -10.43
CA ASP A 300 -3.11 4.62 -9.22
C ASP A 300 -2.56 3.17 -9.10
N SER A 301 -2.19 2.70 -7.90
CA SER A 301 -1.69 1.33 -7.69
C SER A 301 -2.80 0.26 -7.71
N ARG A 302 -4.07 0.64 -7.60
CA ARG A 302 -5.24 -0.24 -7.45
C ARG A 302 -6.33 -0.01 -8.48
N THR A 303 -6.25 1.08 -9.25
CA THR A 303 -7.29 1.47 -10.21
C THR A 303 -6.78 1.30 -11.64
N PHE A 304 -7.34 0.30 -12.33
CA PHE A 304 -7.13 0.02 -13.74
C PHE A 304 -8.24 0.63 -14.59
N ILE A 305 -7.89 1.25 -15.72
CA ILE A 305 -8.81 1.87 -16.65
C ILE A 305 -8.59 1.29 -18.05
N PHE A 306 -9.66 0.82 -18.69
CA PHE A 306 -9.67 0.51 -20.12
C PHE A 306 -10.47 1.58 -20.88
N ILE A 307 -9.82 2.20 -21.87
CA ILE A 307 -10.39 3.27 -22.70
C ILE A 307 -10.58 2.72 -24.13
N PRO A 308 -11.81 2.52 -24.60
CA PRO A 308 -12.02 2.09 -26.00
C PRO A 308 -11.64 3.23 -26.96
N ASP A 309 -10.86 2.92 -28.01
CA ASP A 309 -10.35 3.93 -28.94
C ASP A 309 -11.48 4.52 -29.80
N GLU A 310 -12.29 3.65 -30.39
CA GLU A 310 -13.42 4.03 -31.26
C GLU A 310 -14.78 3.98 -30.56
N GLY A 311 -14.86 3.37 -29.37
CA GLY A 311 -16.12 3.12 -28.65
C GLY A 311 -16.71 1.72 -28.90
N TYR A 312 -17.75 1.37 -28.15
CA TYR A 312 -18.44 0.07 -28.26
C TYR A 312 -19.32 0.00 -29.50
N GLU A 313 -19.53 -1.20 -30.04
CA GLU A 313 -20.40 -1.40 -31.19
C GLU A 313 -21.88 -1.58 -30.79
N MET A 314 -22.78 -0.90 -31.50
CA MET A 314 -24.23 -0.98 -31.26
C MET A 314 -24.73 -2.43 -31.35
N GLY A 315 -25.41 -2.89 -30.31
CA GLY A 315 -26.02 -4.23 -30.25
C GLY A 315 -25.05 -5.39 -30.01
N VAL A 316 -23.76 -5.13 -29.80
CA VAL A 316 -22.76 -6.17 -29.50
C VAL A 316 -22.72 -6.45 -27.99
N GLU A 317 -22.85 -7.72 -27.61
CA GLU A 317 -22.60 -8.18 -26.23
C GLU A 317 -21.10 -8.40 -26.03
N TYR A 318 -20.52 -7.67 -25.08
CA TYR A 318 -19.15 -7.82 -24.62
C TYR A 318 -19.12 -8.60 -23.31
N THR A 319 -18.10 -9.44 -23.15
CA THR A 319 -17.78 -10.17 -21.92
C THR A 319 -16.44 -9.67 -21.39
N LEU A 320 -16.47 -8.96 -20.27
CA LEU A 320 -15.29 -8.57 -19.51
C LEU A 320 -14.84 -9.74 -18.62
N ASP A 321 -13.56 -10.12 -18.71
CA ASP A 321 -12.95 -11.08 -17.81
C ASP A 321 -11.57 -10.60 -17.29
N ILE A 322 -11.28 -10.92 -16.03
CA ILE A 322 -9.99 -10.72 -15.36
C ILE A 322 -9.46 -12.10 -15.00
N THR A 323 -8.56 -12.60 -15.83
CA THR A 323 -8.04 -13.97 -15.69
C THR A 323 -7.15 -14.10 -14.44
N SER A 324 -6.85 -15.34 -14.04
CA SER A 324 -5.95 -15.63 -12.91
C SER A 324 -4.50 -15.18 -13.11
N GLY A 325 -4.15 -14.61 -14.28
CA GLY A 325 -2.87 -13.96 -14.51
C GLY A 325 -2.75 -12.58 -13.83
N ALA A 326 -3.86 -11.98 -13.40
CA ALA A 326 -3.85 -10.75 -12.63
C ALA A 326 -3.31 -11.02 -11.22
N VAL A 327 -2.26 -10.32 -10.82
CA VAL A 327 -1.61 -10.51 -9.52
C VAL A 327 -1.32 -9.19 -8.81
N ASP A 328 -1.31 -9.22 -7.48
CA ASP A 328 -0.85 -8.10 -6.67
C ASP A 328 0.67 -7.86 -6.80
N VAL A 329 1.19 -6.79 -6.19
CA VAL A 329 2.64 -6.51 -6.13
C VAL A 329 3.43 -7.61 -5.41
N TYR A 330 2.74 -8.47 -4.66
CA TYR A 330 3.30 -9.60 -3.93
C TYR A 330 3.16 -10.92 -4.67
N GLY A 331 2.58 -10.94 -5.88
CA GLY A 331 2.43 -12.14 -6.70
C GLY A 331 1.22 -13.02 -6.35
N ASN A 332 0.30 -12.56 -5.51
CA ASN A 332 -0.96 -13.26 -5.23
C ASN A 332 -1.96 -13.02 -6.35
N ASN A 333 -2.56 -14.10 -6.86
CA ASN A 333 -3.53 -14.01 -7.94
C ASN A 333 -4.87 -13.41 -7.47
N VAL A 334 -5.55 -12.70 -8.37
CA VAL A 334 -6.95 -12.30 -8.17
C VAL A 334 -7.82 -13.54 -8.05
N LEU A 335 -8.68 -13.58 -7.03
CA LEU A 335 -9.63 -14.66 -6.82
C LEU A 335 -11.07 -14.21 -7.14
N ASN A 336 -11.87 -15.17 -7.60
CA ASN A 336 -13.33 -15.07 -7.68
C ASN A 336 -13.88 -13.94 -8.57
N PHE A 337 -13.13 -13.48 -9.58
CA PHE A 337 -13.73 -12.61 -10.59
C PHE A 337 -14.73 -13.42 -11.42
N THR A 338 -15.97 -12.94 -11.47
CA THR A 338 -17.01 -13.52 -12.32
C THR A 338 -17.10 -12.69 -13.60
N PRO A 339 -16.94 -13.28 -14.79
CA PRO A 339 -17.02 -12.55 -16.04
C PRO A 339 -18.32 -11.75 -16.16
N ILE A 340 -18.21 -10.50 -16.59
CA ILE A 340 -19.34 -9.56 -16.69
C ILE A 340 -19.73 -9.42 -18.16
N LYS A 341 -20.96 -9.82 -18.49
CA LYS A 341 -21.56 -9.62 -19.81
C LYS A 341 -22.35 -8.32 -19.85
N PHE A 342 -22.16 -7.49 -20.87
CA PHE A 342 -22.88 -6.24 -21.05
C PHE A 342 -23.00 -5.84 -22.53
N THR A 343 -24.00 -5.01 -22.84
CA THR A 343 -24.16 -4.37 -24.16
C THR A 343 -24.25 -2.87 -23.92
N ALA A 344 -23.48 -2.07 -24.66
CA ALA A 344 -23.53 -0.63 -24.52
C ALA A 344 -24.89 -0.06 -24.95
N GLN A 345 -25.40 0.90 -24.19
CA GLN A 345 -26.62 1.64 -24.47
C GLN A 345 -26.38 2.67 -25.57
N ILE A 346 -26.56 2.21 -26.80
CA ILE A 346 -26.40 3.00 -28.01
C ILE A 346 -27.76 3.08 -28.69
N ALA A 347 -28.27 4.31 -28.87
CA ALA A 347 -29.57 4.52 -29.48
C ALA A 347 -29.52 4.19 -30.97
N VAL A 348 -30.47 3.37 -31.42
CA VAL A 348 -30.64 3.00 -32.83
C VAL A 348 -31.18 4.21 -33.61
N ILE A 349 -30.63 4.46 -34.80
CA ILE A 349 -31.16 5.47 -35.72
C ILE A 349 -32.28 4.83 -36.54
N ASP A 350 -33.41 5.49 -36.60
CA ASP A 350 -34.56 5.09 -37.42
C ASP A 350 -35.01 6.27 -38.27
N LEU A 351 -35.48 5.99 -39.49
CA LEU A 351 -36.13 7.00 -40.33
C LEU A 351 -37.62 6.99 -40.02
N GLN A 352 -38.12 8.08 -39.45
CA GLN A 352 -39.49 8.14 -38.96
C GLN A 352 -40.47 8.57 -40.05
N ARG A 353 -40.05 9.49 -40.93
CA ARG A 353 -40.87 9.96 -42.06
C ARG A 353 -40.01 10.48 -43.22
N ILE A 354 -40.57 10.38 -44.42
CA ILE A 354 -40.19 11.21 -45.57
C ILE A 354 -41.42 12.04 -45.94
N GLU A 355 -41.29 13.36 -46.01
CA GLU A 355 -42.33 14.28 -46.48
C GLU A 355 -41.86 14.90 -47.82
N ILE A 356 -42.73 14.92 -48.83
CA ILE A 356 -42.44 15.48 -50.15
C ILE A 356 -42.98 16.93 -50.22
N ASP A 357 -42.15 17.86 -50.71
CA ASP A 357 -42.43 19.29 -50.96
C ASP A 357 -43.85 19.54 -51.56
N PRO A 358 -44.51 20.67 -51.27
CA PRO A 358 -45.97 20.85 -51.28
C PRO A 358 -46.60 20.97 -52.67
N VAL A 359 -45.91 20.53 -53.73
CA VAL A 359 -46.53 20.29 -55.04
C VAL A 359 -47.56 19.15 -54.94
N ASP A 360 -47.30 18.19 -54.05
CA ASP A 360 -48.14 17.02 -53.80
C ASP A 360 -48.83 17.07 -52.40
N ASP A 361 -49.26 18.26 -51.96
CA ASP A 361 -50.02 18.49 -50.71
C ASP A 361 -49.34 17.97 -49.42
N GLY A 362 -47.99 17.91 -49.41
CA GLY A 362 -47.22 17.47 -48.24
C GLY A 362 -47.29 15.97 -47.99
N GLN A 363 -47.22 15.16 -49.05
CA GLN A 363 -47.32 13.71 -48.96
C GLN A 363 -46.28 13.11 -47.98
N ILE A 364 -46.77 12.34 -47.00
CA ILE A 364 -45.95 11.66 -45.99
C ILE A 364 -45.84 10.17 -46.32
N LEU A 365 -44.61 9.65 -46.34
CA LEU A 365 -44.29 8.25 -46.64
C LEU A 365 -43.82 7.56 -45.35
N PRO A 366 -44.69 6.79 -44.70
CA PRO A 366 -44.43 5.37 -44.43
C PRO A 366 -45.68 4.46 -44.61
N PRO A 367 -45.54 3.11 -44.71
CA PRO A 367 -44.28 2.35 -44.67
C PRO A 367 -43.46 2.57 -45.95
N PHE A 368 -42.14 2.67 -45.80
CA PHE A 368 -41.25 2.77 -46.94
C PHE A 368 -41.28 1.46 -47.73
N SER A 369 -41.44 1.55 -49.05
CA SER A 369 -41.59 0.36 -49.88
C SER A 369 -40.86 0.52 -51.21
N SER A 370 -40.09 -0.50 -51.57
CA SER A 370 -39.59 -0.69 -52.95
C SER A 370 -40.63 -1.32 -53.87
N ASP A 371 -41.63 -2.02 -53.32
CA ASP A 371 -42.60 -2.79 -54.10
C ASP A 371 -43.82 -1.96 -54.56
N ILE A 372 -44.24 -0.98 -53.77
CA ILE A 372 -45.38 -0.10 -54.05
C ILE A 372 -44.85 1.28 -54.40
N ALA A 373 -44.98 1.65 -55.67
CA ALA A 373 -44.55 2.96 -56.17
C ALA A 373 -45.52 4.07 -55.76
N THR A 374 -44.99 5.13 -55.16
CA THR A 374 -45.76 6.31 -54.76
C THR A 374 -45.77 7.35 -55.90
N PRO A 375 -46.94 7.87 -56.32
CA PRO A 375 -47.02 8.88 -57.36
C PRO A 375 -46.45 10.22 -56.90
N ILE A 376 -45.72 10.91 -57.78
CA ILE A 376 -45.25 12.30 -57.61
C ILE A 376 -45.58 13.13 -58.86
N THR A 377 -45.93 14.41 -58.69
CA THR A 377 -46.37 15.31 -59.78
C THR A 377 -45.28 16.27 -60.26
N VAL A 378 -44.62 15.96 -61.39
CA VAL A 378 -43.47 16.74 -61.86
C VAL A 378 -43.93 17.95 -62.69
N LEU A 379 -43.65 19.17 -62.23
CA LEU A 379 -44.07 20.40 -62.90
C LEU A 379 -42.90 21.19 -63.49
N ILE A 380 -43.10 21.73 -64.70
CA ILE A 380 -42.17 22.68 -65.35
C ILE A 380 -41.99 23.93 -64.48
N ALA A 381 -43.06 24.38 -63.82
CA ALA A 381 -43.05 25.56 -62.95
C ALA A 381 -42.05 25.45 -61.79
N ASN A 382 -41.72 24.23 -61.37
CA ASN A 382 -40.77 23.93 -60.30
C ASN A 382 -39.42 23.48 -60.83
N ASN A 383 -39.13 23.78 -62.10
CA ASN A 383 -37.87 23.43 -62.77
C ASN A 383 -37.53 21.92 -62.70
N TYR A 384 -38.56 21.07 -62.68
CA TYR A 384 -38.40 19.61 -62.51
C TYR A 384 -37.67 19.20 -61.22
N SER A 385 -37.78 20.03 -60.16
CA SER A 385 -37.19 19.79 -58.86
C SER A 385 -38.21 19.33 -57.81
N TYR A 386 -37.75 18.55 -56.83
CA TYR A 386 -38.48 18.17 -55.60
C TYR A 386 -37.59 18.27 -54.40
N THR A 387 -38.18 18.67 -53.27
CA THR A 387 -37.55 18.58 -51.95
C THR A 387 -38.13 17.40 -51.17
N PHE A 388 -37.26 16.55 -50.63
CA PHE A 388 -37.64 15.49 -49.70
C PHE A 388 -37.16 15.86 -48.30
N GLN A 389 -38.08 15.92 -47.34
CA GLN A 389 -37.78 16.13 -45.93
C GLN A 389 -37.73 14.79 -45.20
N PHE A 390 -36.55 14.42 -44.72
CA PHE A 390 -36.30 13.22 -43.92
C PHE A 390 -36.31 13.60 -42.44
N GLU A 391 -37.05 12.87 -41.59
CA GLU A 391 -36.99 13.00 -40.13
C GLU A 391 -36.44 11.71 -39.50
N PHE A 392 -35.36 11.85 -38.74
CA PHE A 392 -34.68 10.76 -38.04
C PHE A 392 -35.00 10.74 -36.55
N SER A 393 -34.98 9.54 -35.95
CA SER A 393 -35.23 9.34 -34.51
C SER A 393 -34.10 9.84 -33.62
N GLN A 394 -32.89 10.01 -34.17
CA GLN A 394 -31.68 10.43 -33.46
C GLN A 394 -31.03 11.63 -34.15
N PRO A 395 -30.37 12.52 -33.40
CA PRO A 395 -29.73 13.71 -33.95
C PRO A 395 -28.38 13.38 -34.61
N PHE A 396 -28.04 14.22 -35.59
CA PHE A 396 -26.71 14.40 -36.19
C PHE A 396 -26.29 15.84 -35.86
N SER A 397 -25.39 16.02 -34.90
CA SER A 397 -25.04 17.31 -34.32
C SER A 397 -23.77 17.94 -34.91
N THR A 398 -22.94 17.18 -35.61
CA THR A 398 -21.70 17.67 -36.23
C THR A 398 -21.83 17.77 -37.75
N ASP A 399 -21.11 18.72 -38.37
CA ASP A 399 -21.10 18.86 -39.83
C ASP A 399 -20.61 17.57 -40.54
N PRO A 400 -19.58 16.86 -40.04
CA PRO A 400 -19.18 15.57 -40.60
C PRO A 400 -20.30 14.51 -40.59
N GLU A 401 -21.06 14.39 -39.49
CA GLU A 401 -22.23 13.48 -39.43
C GLU A 401 -23.27 13.89 -40.47
N LYS A 402 -23.62 15.17 -40.51
CA LYS A 402 -24.61 15.72 -41.45
C LYS A 402 -24.21 15.45 -42.89
N ILE A 403 -22.94 15.68 -43.26
CA ILE A 403 -22.42 15.39 -44.61
C ILE A 403 -22.46 13.88 -44.91
N GLN A 404 -22.09 13.05 -43.93
CA GLN A 404 -22.13 11.60 -44.10
C GLN A 404 -23.55 11.08 -44.38
N VAL A 405 -24.57 11.64 -43.72
CA VAL A 405 -25.97 11.32 -44.04
C VAL A 405 -26.27 11.66 -45.50
N LEU A 406 -25.89 12.86 -45.98
CA LEU A 406 -26.11 13.27 -47.38
C LEU A 406 -25.48 12.28 -48.36
N ASP A 407 -24.26 11.81 -48.08
CA ASP A 407 -23.53 10.88 -48.96
C ASP A 407 -24.13 9.46 -48.95
N ASN A 408 -24.99 9.15 -47.98
CA ASN A 408 -25.67 7.86 -47.85
C ASN A 408 -27.15 7.91 -48.26
N ILE A 409 -27.60 9.04 -48.82
CA ILE A 409 -28.93 9.17 -49.43
C ILE A 409 -28.76 9.41 -50.93
N ASN A 410 -29.41 8.55 -51.73
CA ASN A 410 -29.38 8.62 -53.17
C ASN A 410 -30.79 8.60 -53.75
N VAL A 411 -31.00 9.33 -54.85
CA VAL A 411 -32.22 9.25 -55.65
C VAL A 411 -31.85 8.92 -57.09
N ALA A 412 -32.26 7.76 -57.56
CA ALA A 412 -31.87 7.26 -58.88
C ALA A 412 -33.08 6.91 -59.74
N CYS A 413 -32.99 7.16 -61.05
CA CYS A 413 -33.98 6.64 -61.98
C CYS A 413 -33.77 5.14 -62.17
N VAL A 414 -34.80 4.35 -61.91
CA VAL A 414 -34.77 2.90 -62.09
C VAL A 414 -35.40 2.49 -63.42
N PHE A 415 -36.36 3.26 -63.95
CA PHE A 415 -36.96 2.97 -65.25
C PHE A 415 -37.69 4.19 -65.86
N PRO A 416 -37.61 4.42 -67.19
CA PRO A 416 -36.61 3.88 -68.11
C PRO A 416 -35.21 4.46 -67.78
N PRO A 417 -34.13 3.67 -67.90
CA PRO A 417 -32.76 4.15 -67.58
C PRO A 417 -32.32 5.35 -68.42
N ALA A 418 -32.88 5.50 -69.62
CA ALA A 418 -32.59 6.59 -70.55
C ALA A 418 -33.02 7.98 -70.03
N ALA A 419 -33.89 8.04 -69.01
CA ALA A 419 -34.32 9.29 -68.40
C ALA A 419 -33.21 9.97 -67.60
N GLY A 420 -32.21 9.21 -67.14
CA GLY A 420 -31.17 9.70 -66.24
C GLY A 420 -31.68 9.87 -64.80
N SER A 421 -30.75 9.82 -63.84
CA SER A 421 -31.05 10.07 -62.43
C SER A 421 -31.09 11.56 -62.13
N PRO A 422 -31.99 12.02 -61.23
CA PRO A 422 -32.03 13.41 -60.81
C PRO A 422 -30.74 13.76 -60.05
N ALA A 423 -30.27 14.99 -60.21
CA ALA A 423 -29.09 15.50 -59.53
C ALA A 423 -29.48 16.22 -58.25
N ARG A 424 -28.71 16.04 -57.17
CA ARG A 424 -28.88 16.80 -55.93
C ARG A 424 -28.52 18.27 -56.18
N GLU A 425 -29.51 19.15 -56.09
CA GLU A 425 -29.39 20.60 -56.29
C GLU A 425 -28.98 21.30 -54.99
N GLY A 426 -29.52 20.87 -53.86
CA GLY A 426 -29.27 21.49 -52.57
C GLY A 426 -29.68 20.62 -51.39
N TYR A 427 -29.27 21.04 -50.20
CA TYR A 427 -29.70 20.44 -48.95
C TYR A 427 -29.82 21.50 -47.86
N PHE A 428 -30.68 21.26 -46.88
CA PHE A 428 -30.84 22.11 -45.72
C PHE A 428 -31.19 21.28 -44.48
N TRP A 429 -30.54 21.55 -43.34
CA TRP A 429 -30.86 20.88 -42.09
C TRP A 429 -31.75 21.78 -41.21
N VAL A 430 -32.89 21.26 -40.79
CA VAL A 430 -33.77 21.89 -39.80
C VAL A 430 -33.46 21.28 -38.43
N GLY A 431 -32.54 21.91 -37.71
CA GLY A 431 -31.97 21.34 -36.47
C GLY A 431 -31.03 20.17 -36.78
N ASP A 432 -31.13 19.11 -35.96
CA ASP A 432 -30.20 17.95 -36.04
C ASP A 432 -30.89 16.65 -36.47
N THR A 433 -32.21 16.63 -36.60
CA THR A 433 -32.97 15.41 -36.92
C THR A 433 -33.72 15.50 -38.25
N LYS A 434 -33.77 16.68 -38.89
CA LYS A 434 -34.53 16.90 -40.12
C LYS A 434 -33.63 17.41 -41.23
N LEU A 435 -33.68 16.71 -42.36
CA LEU A 435 -32.89 17.01 -43.55
C LEU A 435 -33.82 17.22 -44.73
N ASP A 436 -33.75 18.38 -45.35
CA ASP A 436 -34.36 18.67 -46.64
C ASP A 436 -33.33 18.43 -47.75
N LEU A 437 -33.67 17.61 -48.75
CA LEU A 437 -32.86 17.37 -49.94
C LEU A 437 -33.62 17.76 -51.20
N THR A 438 -33.10 18.73 -51.94
CA THR A 438 -33.66 19.13 -53.23
C THR A 438 -32.93 18.41 -54.36
N TYR A 439 -33.68 17.69 -55.18
CA TYR A 439 -33.21 17.01 -56.39
C TYR A 439 -33.87 17.63 -57.61
N THR A 440 -33.11 17.83 -58.70
CA THR A 440 -33.58 18.38 -59.97
C THR A 440 -33.35 17.42 -61.13
N GLY A 441 -34.14 17.55 -62.21
CA GLY A 441 -34.02 16.72 -63.40
C GLY A 441 -34.93 15.49 -63.41
N PHE A 442 -36.01 15.49 -62.63
CA PHE A 442 -37.06 14.48 -62.77
C PHE A 442 -37.73 14.60 -64.14
N THR A 443 -37.99 13.47 -64.80
CA THR A 443 -38.65 13.48 -66.10
C THR A 443 -40.17 13.44 -65.89
N PRO A 444 -40.93 14.47 -66.32
CA PRO A 444 -42.38 14.43 -66.21
C PRO A 444 -42.94 13.33 -67.11
N LYS A 445 -44.10 12.80 -66.75
CA LYS A 445 -44.80 11.84 -67.59
C LYS A 445 -45.04 12.41 -68.99
N PHE A 446 -44.72 11.62 -70.00
CA PHE A 446 -44.95 11.95 -71.41
C PHE A 446 -45.80 10.86 -72.06
N GLY A 447 -47.03 11.19 -72.45
CA GLY A 447 -47.99 10.21 -72.95
C GLY A 447 -48.34 9.13 -71.92
N ASN A 448 -48.19 7.85 -72.28
CA ASN A 448 -48.48 6.70 -71.42
C ASN A 448 -47.25 6.15 -70.69
N GLN A 449 -46.10 6.82 -70.76
CA GLN A 449 -44.85 6.33 -70.17
C GLN A 449 -44.65 6.90 -68.77
N ASN A 450 -44.66 6.02 -67.77
CA ASN A 450 -44.30 6.35 -66.39
C ASN A 450 -42.79 6.26 -66.20
N TYR A 451 -42.24 7.15 -65.38
CA TYR A 451 -40.85 7.14 -64.93
C TYR A 451 -40.82 6.75 -63.46
N PHE A 452 -39.93 5.86 -63.09
CA PHE A 452 -39.78 5.32 -61.75
C PHE A 452 -38.42 5.73 -61.18
N TYR A 453 -38.44 6.16 -59.92
CA TYR A 453 -37.28 6.62 -59.18
C TYR A 453 -37.22 5.91 -57.83
N MET A 454 -36.02 5.57 -57.36
CA MET A 454 -35.82 4.99 -56.03
C MET A 454 -35.10 6.00 -55.15
N ILE A 455 -35.66 6.27 -53.98
CA ILE A 455 -34.92 6.86 -52.86
C ILE A 455 -34.28 5.71 -52.10
N GLU A 456 -32.96 5.76 -51.92
CA GLU A 456 -32.19 4.77 -51.18
C GLU A 456 -31.47 5.48 -50.04
N LEU A 457 -31.69 5.02 -48.80
CA LEU A 457 -30.90 5.39 -47.64
C LEU A 457 -30.08 4.18 -47.23
N LYS A 458 -28.76 4.31 -47.26
CA LYS A 458 -27.86 3.22 -46.93
C LYS A 458 -27.77 3.04 -45.41
N GLY A 459 -28.10 1.84 -44.93
CA GLY A 459 -27.96 1.39 -43.56
C GLY A 459 -26.73 0.51 -43.32
N GLY A 460 -26.71 -0.13 -42.16
CA GLY A 460 -25.59 -0.89 -41.63
C GLY A 460 -24.45 0.00 -41.08
N LYS A 461 -23.40 -0.65 -40.54
CA LYS A 461 -22.26 0.00 -39.88
C LYS A 461 -21.51 1.04 -40.75
N ASN A 462 -21.58 0.88 -42.08
CA ASN A 462 -20.96 1.76 -43.07
C ASN A 462 -21.96 2.69 -43.76
N GLY A 463 -23.23 2.68 -43.34
CA GLY A 463 -24.29 3.57 -43.79
C GLY A 463 -24.49 4.75 -42.82
N ILE A 464 -25.69 5.32 -42.80
CA ILE A 464 -26.09 6.45 -41.94
C ILE A 464 -25.79 6.15 -40.46
N ARG A 465 -24.99 7.01 -39.82
CA ARG A 465 -24.55 6.85 -38.42
C ARG A 465 -24.30 8.18 -37.72
N ASN A 466 -24.21 8.16 -36.40
CA ASN A 466 -23.82 9.30 -35.58
C ASN A 466 -22.56 9.02 -34.73
N ASP A 467 -21.96 10.07 -34.19
CA ASP A 467 -20.78 10.14 -33.33
C ASP A 467 -21.06 9.59 -31.93
N LYS A 468 -22.31 9.21 -31.64
CA LYS A 468 -22.72 8.44 -30.47
C LYS A 468 -22.78 6.93 -30.73
N GLY A 469 -22.29 6.48 -31.89
CA GLY A 469 -22.17 5.07 -32.26
C GLY A 469 -23.44 4.44 -32.84
N GLY A 470 -24.55 5.16 -32.86
CA GLY A 470 -25.81 4.69 -33.43
C GLY A 470 -25.77 4.69 -34.94
N PHE A 471 -26.44 3.72 -35.57
CA PHE A 471 -26.57 3.66 -37.03
C PHE A 471 -27.96 3.15 -37.45
N LEU A 472 -28.30 3.41 -38.72
CA LEU A 472 -29.52 2.91 -39.35
C LEU A 472 -29.36 1.41 -39.64
N PRO A 473 -30.15 0.48 -39.05
CA PRO A 473 -29.84 -0.96 -39.09
C PRO A 473 -29.77 -1.59 -40.48
N ALA A 474 -30.61 -1.13 -41.41
CA ALA A 474 -30.75 -1.69 -42.74
C ALA A 474 -31.03 -0.57 -43.76
N ASP A 475 -30.79 -0.86 -45.03
CA ASP A 475 -31.12 0.05 -46.12
C ASP A 475 -32.64 0.32 -46.13
N ILE A 476 -33.02 1.57 -46.39
CA ILE A 476 -34.41 1.97 -46.60
C ILE A 476 -34.58 2.39 -48.04
N ASN A 477 -35.55 1.78 -48.72
CA ASN A 477 -35.85 2.02 -50.12
C ASN A 477 -37.30 2.49 -50.29
N GLN A 478 -37.50 3.55 -51.05
CA GLN A 478 -38.82 4.06 -51.39
C GLN A 478 -38.94 4.28 -52.90
N LEU A 479 -39.83 3.53 -53.54
CA LEU A 479 -40.11 3.63 -54.97
C LEU A 479 -41.12 4.76 -55.23
N LEU A 480 -40.81 5.61 -56.20
CA LEU A 480 -41.64 6.71 -56.68
C LEU A 480 -41.94 6.51 -58.16
N TRP A 481 -43.04 7.08 -58.65
CA TRP A 481 -43.31 7.19 -60.07
C TRP A 481 -43.95 8.53 -60.44
N THR A 482 -43.64 9.04 -61.63
CA THR A 482 -44.14 10.34 -62.10
C THR A 482 -45.51 10.17 -62.75
N ASN A 483 -46.53 10.85 -62.22
CA ASN A 483 -47.93 10.63 -62.58
C ASN A 483 -48.47 11.40 -63.79
#